data_AF-A0A950DP13-F1
#
_entry.id   AF-A0A950DP13-F1
#
_cell.length_a   1.000
_cell.length_b   1.000
_cell.length_c   1.000
_cell.angle_alpha   90.00
_cell.angle_beta   90.00
_cell.angle_gamma   90.00
#
_symmetry.space_group_name_H-M   'P 1'
#
loop_
_entity.id
_entity.type
_entity.pdbx_description
1 polymer ?
#
loop_
_entity_poly.entity_id
_entity_poly.type
_entity_poly.pdbx_seq_one_letter_code
_entity_poly.pdbx_strand_id
1 'polypeptide(L)'
;TKSYQGSFAFFIMAFFCAFLPLMLYAHIAAPKAVLISLITGLLTVLVEAVAWRGIDNLLLPVMGFLLFNSYVKLDVIELITNLAVVVILSAITFLYRSRSTFADDGLLTAVLVGYVIWALGGFTWVYPPLLIFVRDKLLSYSALGRDIAPHNAQSILSICLPGVMWLVAAVTTHNDALLFPYVLTFAIQLAILELTREIYHFPKAPRVRLFAASVGVGWLLFLPYVVIVHAVQPWLSAALLAIVIIALGVGLFMLMQRALDPCPRDLRRWLRQGAVALAASVAGLGMLWLMLGSARA
;
A
#
# COMPACT_ATOMS: atom_id res chain seq x y z
N THR A 1 19.91 -16.69 -8.55
CA THR A 1 19.86 -15.75 -9.70
C THR A 1 18.73 -16.17 -10.61
N LYS A 2 17.68 -15.36 -10.78
CA LYS A 2 16.59 -15.62 -11.73
C LYS A 2 17.05 -15.20 -13.13
N SER A 3 17.09 -16.13 -14.09
CA SER A 3 17.55 -15.87 -15.46
C SER A 3 16.45 -15.25 -16.32
N TYR A 4 16.82 -14.52 -17.38
CA TYR A 4 15.85 -14.00 -18.36
C TYR A 4 15.01 -15.12 -18.99
N GLN A 5 15.62 -16.27 -19.26
CA GLN A 5 14.93 -17.47 -19.76
C GLN A 5 13.91 -17.98 -18.75
N GLY A 6 14.24 -17.99 -17.46
CA GLY A 6 13.34 -18.40 -16.38
C GLY A 6 12.10 -17.49 -16.28
N SER A 7 12.30 -16.18 -16.26
CA SER A 7 11.18 -15.22 -16.21
C SER A 7 10.33 -15.23 -17.47
N PHE A 8 10.91 -15.48 -18.66
CA PHE A 8 10.15 -15.63 -19.89
C PHE A 8 9.33 -16.92 -19.92
N ALA A 9 9.90 -18.04 -19.45
CA ALA A 9 9.15 -19.29 -19.30
C ALA A 9 8.00 -19.13 -18.29
N PHE A 10 8.26 -18.45 -17.17
CA PHE A 10 7.24 -18.17 -16.16
C PHE A 10 6.11 -17.29 -16.69
N PHE A 11 6.44 -16.26 -17.49
CA PHE A 11 5.48 -15.43 -18.20
C PHE A 11 4.56 -16.27 -19.11
N ILE A 12 5.15 -17.11 -19.97
CA ILE A 12 4.38 -17.96 -20.91
C ILE A 12 3.45 -18.89 -20.14
N MET A 13 3.96 -19.54 -19.09
CA MET A 13 3.15 -20.45 -18.27
C MET A 13 1.99 -19.71 -17.61
N ALA A 14 2.24 -18.58 -16.97
CA ALA A 14 1.20 -17.77 -16.35
C ALA A 14 0.16 -17.27 -17.36
N PHE A 15 0.60 -16.87 -18.57
CA PHE A 15 -0.29 -16.48 -19.65
C PHE A 15 -1.24 -17.61 -20.04
N PHE A 16 -0.73 -18.82 -20.30
CA PHE A 16 -1.60 -19.94 -20.70
C PHE A 16 -2.46 -20.46 -19.55
N CYS A 17 -1.95 -20.46 -18.32
CA CYS A 17 -2.72 -20.80 -17.12
C CYS A 17 -3.88 -19.83 -16.89
N ALA A 18 -3.77 -18.56 -17.32
CA ALA A 18 -4.85 -17.59 -17.29
C ALA A 18 -5.78 -17.71 -18.51
N PHE A 19 -5.20 -17.85 -19.71
CA PHE A 19 -5.92 -17.78 -20.98
C PHE A 19 -6.83 -18.96 -21.21
N LEU A 20 -6.35 -20.18 -20.96
CA LEU A 20 -7.12 -21.39 -21.22
C LEU A 20 -8.39 -21.45 -20.37
N PRO A 21 -8.36 -21.18 -19.05
CA PRO A 21 -9.59 -21.17 -18.27
C PRO A 21 -10.58 -20.08 -18.67
N LEU A 22 -10.10 -18.89 -19.01
CA LEU A 22 -10.95 -17.78 -19.44
C LEU A 22 -11.70 -18.10 -20.74
N MET A 23 -11.03 -18.74 -21.70
CA MET A 23 -11.61 -19.13 -22.98
C MET A 23 -12.52 -20.36 -22.88
N LEU A 24 -12.06 -21.41 -22.17
CA LEU A 24 -12.73 -22.72 -22.18
C LEU A 24 -13.87 -22.82 -21.16
N TYR A 25 -13.74 -22.18 -20.00
CA TYR A 25 -14.72 -22.33 -18.90
C TYR A 25 -15.46 -21.04 -18.60
N ALA A 26 -14.81 -19.87 -18.65
CA ALA A 26 -15.48 -18.60 -18.36
C ALA A 26 -16.16 -17.98 -19.59
N HIS A 27 -15.98 -18.56 -20.79
CA HIS A 27 -16.53 -18.09 -22.07
C HIS A 27 -16.31 -16.58 -22.32
N ILE A 28 -15.18 -16.04 -21.86
CA ILE A 28 -14.81 -14.65 -22.07
C ILE A 28 -14.36 -14.47 -23.52
N ALA A 29 -14.83 -13.40 -24.18
CA ALA A 29 -14.46 -13.08 -25.55
C ALA A 29 -12.93 -12.97 -25.70
N ALA A 30 -12.40 -13.50 -26.81
CA ALA A 30 -10.95 -13.62 -27.03
C ALA A 30 -10.15 -12.33 -26.79
N PRO A 31 -10.59 -11.12 -27.23
CA PRO A 31 -9.84 -9.89 -26.96
C PRO A 31 -9.64 -9.62 -25.47
N LYS A 32 -10.71 -9.78 -24.66
CA LYS A 32 -10.62 -9.62 -23.20
C LYS A 32 -9.76 -10.71 -22.58
N ALA A 33 -9.96 -11.97 -22.98
CA ALA A 33 -9.19 -13.09 -22.43
C ALA A 33 -7.68 -12.92 -22.67
N VAL A 34 -7.27 -12.48 -23.87
CA VAL A 34 -5.87 -12.19 -24.19
C VAL A 34 -5.32 -11.07 -23.29
N LEU A 35 -6.03 -9.95 -23.16
CA LEU A 35 -5.58 -8.82 -22.34
C LEU A 35 -5.41 -9.21 -20.86
N ILE A 36 -6.39 -9.88 -20.28
CA ILE A 36 -6.35 -10.33 -18.88
C ILE A 36 -5.15 -11.28 -18.66
N SER A 37 -4.92 -12.21 -19.59
CA SER A 37 -3.80 -13.16 -19.51
C SER A 37 -2.44 -12.49 -19.68
N LEU A 38 -2.31 -11.50 -20.56
CA LEU A 38 -1.09 -10.71 -20.71
C LEU A 38 -0.78 -9.93 -19.43
N ILE A 39 -1.77 -9.23 -18.87
CA ILE A 39 -1.65 -8.49 -17.61
C ILE A 39 -1.22 -9.45 -16.50
N THR A 40 -1.91 -10.59 -16.37
CA THR A 40 -1.62 -11.58 -15.33
C THR A 40 -0.20 -12.12 -15.47
N GLY A 41 0.20 -12.54 -16.67
CA GLY A 41 1.55 -13.06 -16.91
C GLY A 41 2.64 -12.03 -16.60
N LEU A 42 2.47 -10.77 -16.97
CA LEU A 42 3.45 -9.72 -16.64
C LEU A 42 3.50 -9.44 -15.13
N LEU A 43 2.35 -9.43 -14.46
CA LEU A 43 2.28 -9.26 -13.01
C LEU A 43 2.91 -10.42 -12.26
N THR A 44 2.74 -11.66 -12.72
CA THR A 44 3.40 -12.80 -12.07
C THR A 44 4.91 -12.66 -12.14
N VAL A 45 5.46 -12.23 -13.27
CA VAL A 45 6.90 -11.93 -13.43
C VAL A 45 7.36 -10.81 -12.50
N LEU A 46 6.56 -9.74 -12.37
CA LEU A 46 6.86 -8.64 -11.45
C LEU A 46 6.86 -9.09 -9.99
N VAL A 47 5.87 -9.88 -9.58
CA VAL A 47 5.80 -10.50 -8.25
C VAL A 47 7.00 -11.40 -8.05
N GLU A 48 7.35 -12.24 -9.03
CA GLU A 48 8.53 -13.09 -9.00
C GLU A 48 9.82 -12.27 -8.76
N ALA A 49 9.92 -11.09 -9.39
CA ALA A 49 11.09 -10.23 -9.30
C ALA A 49 11.21 -9.55 -7.93
N VAL A 50 10.08 -9.29 -7.26
CA VAL A 50 10.01 -8.61 -5.97
C VAL A 50 9.96 -9.58 -4.78
N ALA A 51 9.44 -10.79 -5.00
CA ALA A 51 9.18 -11.75 -3.95
C ALA A 51 10.48 -12.25 -3.29
N TRP A 52 10.53 -12.11 -1.97
CA TRP A 52 11.59 -12.60 -1.12
C TRP A 52 11.18 -13.91 -0.43
N ARG A 53 12.08 -14.89 -0.36
CA ARG A 53 11.91 -16.14 0.43
C ARG A 53 10.58 -16.89 0.20
N GLY A 54 10.10 -16.96 -1.03
CA GLY A 54 8.92 -17.78 -1.36
C GLY A 54 7.57 -17.12 -1.05
N ILE A 55 7.55 -15.81 -0.74
CA ILE A 55 6.29 -15.08 -0.49
C ILE A 55 5.39 -15.00 -1.74
N ASP A 56 5.97 -15.19 -2.93
CA ASP A 56 5.26 -15.36 -4.20
C ASP A 56 4.25 -16.51 -4.16
N ASN A 57 4.52 -17.59 -3.41
CA ASN A 57 3.57 -18.70 -3.25
C ASN A 57 2.24 -18.30 -2.59
N LEU A 58 2.24 -17.24 -1.78
CA LEU A 58 1.03 -16.67 -1.18
C LEU A 58 0.50 -15.47 -1.97
N LEU A 59 1.39 -14.59 -2.44
CA LEU A 59 1.01 -13.39 -3.16
C LEU A 59 0.38 -13.71 -4.51
N LEU A 60 0.91 -14.68 -5.27
CA LEU A 60 0.40 -14.99 -6.60
C LEU A 60 -1.05 -15.49 -6.58
N PRO A 61 -1.46 -16.47 -5.74
CA PRO A 61 -2.85 -16.89 -5.67
C PRO A 61 -3.79 -15.77 -5.20
N VAL A 62 -3.41 -15.02 -4.16
CA VAL A 62 -4.26 -13.97 -3.58
C VAL A 62 -4.43 -12.80 -4.54
N MET A 63 -3.33 -12.27 -5.09
CA MET A 63 -3.39 -11.16 -6.04
C MET A 63 -4.02 -11.60 -7.35
N GLY A 64 -3.72 -12.81 -7.83
CA GLY A 64 -4.36 -13.38 -8.99
C GLY A 64 -5.88 -13.39 -8.83
N PHE A 65 -6.39 -14.00 -7.75
CA PHE A 65 -7.83 -14.06 -7.49
C PHE A 65 -8.49 -12.67 -7.45
N LEU A 66 -7.91 -11.73 -6.69
CA LEU A 66 -8.47 -10.37 -6.55
C LEU A 66 -8.48 -9.61 -7.88
N LEU A 67 -7.39 -9.67 -8.63
CA LEU A 67 -7.25 -8.96 -9.89
C LEU A 67 -8.09 -9.59 -11.00
N PHE A 68 -8.19 -10.92 -11.08
CA PHE A 68 -9.11 -11.58 -12.03
C PHE A 68 -10.55 -11.15 -11.79
N ASN A 69 -11.00 -11.14 -10.53
CA ASN A 69 -12.36 -10.71 -10.19
C ASN A 69 -12.62 -9.23 -10.51
N SER A 70 -11.57 -8.40 -10.53
CA SER A 70 -11.65 -7.02 -11.00
C SER A 70 -11.69 -6.96 -12.54
N TYR A 71 -10.71 -7.56 -13.21
CA TYR A 71 -10.49 -7.44 -14.66
C TYR A 71 -11.60 -8.04 -15.52
N VAL A 72 -12.26 -9.10 -15.06
CA VAL A 72 -13.39 -9.68 -15.81
C VAL A 72 -14.55 -8.69 -15.98
N LYS A 73 -14.68 -7.72 -15.06
CA LYS A 73 -15.72 -6.68 -15.08
C LYS A 73 -15.36 -5.49 -15.96
N LEU A 74 -14.08 -5.30 -16.27
CA LEU A 74 -13.59 -4.17 -17.04
C LEU A 74 -13.92 -4.31 -18.53
N ASP A 75 -14.05 -3.18 -19.22
CA ASP A 75 -14.13 -3.14 -20.67
C ASP A 75 -12.75 -3.31 -21.34
N VAL A 76 -12.73 -3.34 -22.67
CA VAL A 76 -11.49 -3.55 -23.43
C VAL A 76 -10.52 -2.36 -23.28
N ILE A 77 -11.05 -1.13 -23.19
CA ILE A 77 -10.25 0.10 -23.12
C ILE A 77 -9.57 0.21 -21.75
N GLU A 78 -10.31 -0.10 -20.69
CA GLU A 78 -9.81 -0.18 -19.32
C GLU A 78 -8.74 -1.27 -19.19
N LEU A 79 -8.93 -2.44 -19.83
CA LEU A 79 -7.92 -3.49 -19.87
C LEU A 79 -6.66 -3.08 -20.64
N ILE A 80 -6.80 -2.36 -21.77
CA ILE A 80 -5.65 -1.79 -22.49
C ILE A 80 -4.89 -0.82 -21.60
N THR A 81 -5.60 0.01 -20.83
CA THR A 81 -4.99 0.96 -19.88
C THR A 81 -4.20 0.23 -18.80
N ASN A 82 -4.78 -0.82 -18.21
CA ASN A 82 -4.10 -1.66 -17.22
C ASN A 82 -2.86 -2.34 -17.83
N LEU A 83 -2.98 -2.90 -19.04
CA LEU A 83 -1.87 -3.51 -19.74
C LEU A 83 -0.73 -2.51 -20.01
N ALA A 84 -1.06 -1.30 -20.46
CA ALA A 84 -0.06 -0.26 -20.70
C ALA A 84 0.71 0.09 -19.42
N VAL A 85 0.01 0.24 -18.29
CA VAL A 85 0.64 0.48 -16.99
C VAL A 85 1.56 -0.68 -16.62
N VAL A 86 1.09 -1.94 -16.66
CA VAL A 86 1.91 -3.09 -16.31
C VAL A 86 3.14 -3.22 -17.22
N VAL A 87 2.99 -3.00 -18.53
CA VAL A 87 4.12 -3.01 -19.48
C VAL A 87 5.16 -1.96 -19.10
N ILE A 88 4.74 -0.73 -18.76
CA ILE A 88 5.65 0.32 -18.29
C ILE A 88 6.37 -0.11 -17.00
N LEU A 89 5.64 -0.68 -16.04
CA LEU A 89 6.22 -1.16 -14.77
C LEU A 89 7.21 -2.31 -14.99
N SER A 90 6.87 -3.26 -15.87
CA SER A 90 7.77 -4.34 -16.29
C SER A 90 9.02 -3.78 -16.96
N ALA A 91 8.88 -2.85 -17.91
CA ALA A 91 10.01 -2.23 -18.59
C ALA A 91 10.95 -1.52 -17.60
N ILE A 92 10.41 -0.72 -16.68
CA ILE A 92 11.19 -0.07 -15.61
C ILE A 92 11.93 -1.14 -14.80
N THR A 93 11.24 -2.19 -14.38
CA THR A 93 11.83 -3.28 -13.58
C THR A 93 12.97 -3.97 -14.32
N PHE A 94 12.79 -4.30 -15.60
CA PHE A 94 13.83 -4.94 -16.42
C PHE A 94 15.04 -4.03 -16.65
N LEU A 95 14.81 -2.73 -16.95
CA LEU A 95 15.88 -1.77 -17.18
C LEU A 95 16.71 -1.53 -15.91
N TYR A 96 16.05 -1.35 -14.77
CA TYR A 96 16.73 -1.09 -13.49
C TYR A 96 17.44 -2.34 -12.93
N ARG A 97 16.90 -3.54 -13.16
CA ARG A 97 17.48 -4.81 -12.70
C ARG A 97 18.89 -5.06 -13.25
N SER A 98 19.21 -4.55 -14.44
CA SER A 98 20.54 -4.69 -15.04
C SER A 98 21.63 -3.83 -14.39
N ARG A 99 21.26 -2.85 -13.54
CA ARG A 99 22.17 -1.85 -12.99
C ARG A 99 22.30 -1.84 -11.47
N SER A 100 21.44 -2.53 -10.74
CA SER A 100 21.46 -2.52 -9.26
C SER A 100 21.41 -3.94 -8.70
N THR A 101 22.54 -4.41 -8.18
CA THR A 101 22.61 -5.76 -7.60
C THR A 101 21.87 -5.90 -6.27
N PHE A 102 21.54 -4.80 -5.56
CA PHE A 102 20.91 -4.86 -4.22
C PHE A 102 20.15 -3.60 -3.77
N ALA A 103 19.99 -2.56 -4.59
CA ALA A 103 19.70 -1.23 -4.07
C ALA A 103 18.22 -0.80 -3.97
N ASP A 104 17.24 -1.45 -4.61
CA ASP A 104 15.88 -0.87 -4.63
C ASP A 104 14.71 -1.87 -4.72
N ASP A 105 14.83 -3.05 -4.10
CA ASP A 105 13.71 -4.00 -3.93
C ASP A 105 12.48 -3.33 -3.30
N GLY A 106 12.68 -2.34 -2.42
CA GLY A 106 11.59 -1.55 -1.82
C GLY A 106 10.86 -0.66 -2.83
N LEU A 107 11.55 -0.05 -3.79
CA LEU A 107 10.91 0.77 -4.83
C LEU A 107 10.03 -0.09 -5.73
N LEU A 108 10.55 -1.22 -6.20
CA LEU A 108 9.78 -2.17 -7.02
C LEU A 108 8.57 -2.71 -6.24
N THR A 109 8.74 -2.99 -4.95
CA THR A 109 7.62 -3.36 -4.06
C THR A 109 6.58 -2.26 -3.96
N ALA A 110 6.99 -1.01 -3.74
CA ALA A 110 6.08 0.12 -3.60
C ALA A 110 5.28 0.36 -4.88
N VAL A 111 5.94 0.25 -6.03
CA VAL A 111 5.33 0.37 -7.36
C VAL A 111 4.34 -0.77 -7.61
N LEU A 112 4.70 -2.02 -7.30
CA LEU A 112 3.81 -3.17 -7.45
C LEU A 112 2.58 -3.06 -6.55
N VAL A 113 2.77 -2.70 -5.27
CA VAL A 113 1.66 -2.50 -4.34
C VAL A 113 0.79 -1.32 -4.78
N GLY A 114 1.40 -0.22 -5.25
CA GLY A 114 0.68 0.92 -5.81
C GLY A 114 -0.19 0.54 -7.00
N TYR A 115 0.33 -0.30 -7.90
CA TYR A 115 -0.44 -0.87 -9.01
C TYR A 115 -1.64 -1.67 -8.51
N VAL A 116 -1.45 -2.57 -7.54
CA VAL A 116 -2.55 -3.40 -7.00
C VAL A 116 -3.62 -2.52 -6.37
N ILE A 117 -3.22 -1.49 -5.62
CA ILE A 117 -4.15 -0.54 -5.00
C ILE A 117 -4.96 0.20 -6.07
N TRP A 118 -4.29 0.67 -7.12
CA TRP A 118 -4.95 1.33 -8.26
C TRP A 118 -5.88 0.40 -9.03
N ALA A 119 -5.44 -0.83 -9.35
CA ALA A 119 -6.22 -1.79 -10.12
C ALA A 119 -7.45 -2.33 -9.38
N LEU A 120 -7.44 -2.31 -8.04
CA LEU A 120 -8.57 -2.75 -7.22
C LEU A 120 -9.51 -1.61 -6.83
N GLY A 121 -8.98 -0.45 -6.42
CA GLY A 121 -9.78 0.65 -5.87
C GLY A 121 -9.87 1.89 -6.76
N GLY A 122 -8.99 2.02 -7.75
CA GLY A 122 -8.84 3.25 -8.54
C GLY A 122 -8.02 4.33 -7.81
N PHE A 123 -8.02 5.55 -8.37
CA PHE A 123 -7.14 6.64 -7.92
C PHE A 123 -7.40 7.14 -6.49
N THR A 124 -8.64 7.04 -6.00
CA THR A 124 -9.01 7.49 -4.65
C THR A 124 -8.28 6.70 -3.56
N TRP A 125 -7.81 5.49 -3.85
CA TRP A 125 -7.08 4.65 -2.91
C TRP A 125 -5.56 4.81 -3.04
N VAL A 126 -5.06 5.34 -4.16
CA VAL A 126 -3.61 5.44 -4.40
C VAL A 126 -2.97 6.60 -3.63
N TYR A 127 -3.71 7.67 -3.36
CA TYR A 127 -3.12 8.89 -2.82
C TYR A 127 -2.47 8.72 -1.43
N PRO A 128 -3.01 7.95 -0.45
CA PRO A 128 -2.36 7.84 0.86
C PRO A 128 -0.96 7.21 0.81
N PRO A 129 -0.74 6.03 0.20
CA PRO A 129 0.61 5.47 0.07
C PRO A 129 1.50 6.33 -0.84
N LEU A 130 0.94 6.98 -1.87
CA LEU A 130 1.71 7.88 -2.73
C LEU A 130 2.27 9.09 -1.97
N LEU A 131 1.45 9.73 -1.11
CA LEU A 131 1.89 10.87 -0.31
C LEU A 131 2.97 10.47 0.70
N ILE A 132 2.88 9.28 1.30
CA ILE A 132 3.95 8.75 2.16
C ILE A 132 5.23 8.55 1.36
N PHE A 133 5.14 7.94 0.18
CA PHE A 133 6.30 7.68 -0.67
C PHE A 133 6.99 8.98 -1.13
N VAL A 134 6.21 9.97 -1.60
CA VAL A 134 6.72 11.29 -1.99
C VAL A 134 7.36 12.00 -0.80
N ARG A 135 6.70 11.97 0.36
CA ARG A 135 7.22 12.59 1.60
C ARG A 135 8.55 11.98 2.03
N ASP A 136 8.65 10.64 2.01
CA ASP A 136 9.89 9.94 2.36
C ASP A 136 11.02 10.29 1.39
N LYS A 137 10.77 10.32 0.07
CA LYS A 137 11.78 10.70 -0.92
C LYS A 137 12.22 12.15 -0.83
N LEU A 138 11.30 13.10 -0.65
CA LEU A 138 11.64 14.53 -0.51
C LEU A 138 12.52 14.79 0.72
N LEU A 139 12.19 14.16 1.85
CA LEU A 139 12.95 14.34 3.10
C LEU A 139 14.25 13.53 3.13
N SER A 140 14.28 12.37 2.47
CA SER A 140 15.51 11.61 2.26
C SER A 140 16.52 12.39 1.41
N TYR A 141 16.05 13.23 0.47
CA TYR A 141 16.91 14.13 -0.32
C TYR A 141 17.39 15.35 0.49
N SER A 142 16.58 15.89 1.41
CA SER A 142 16.93 17.08 2.18
C SER A 142 17.80 16.81 3.42
N ALA A 143 17.85 15.56 3.90
CA ALA A 143 18.58 15.17 5.10
C ALA A 143 20.01 14.67 4.79
N LEU A 144 20.92 15.62 4.51
CA LEU A 144 22.33 15.60 4.95
C LEU A 144 23.12 14.28 4.76
N GLY A 145 23.61 13.99 3.55
CA GLY A 145 24.92 13.33 3.29
C GLY A 145 25.28 12.06 4.09
N ARG A 146 24.30 11.38 4.68
CA ARG A 146 24.45 10.15 5.46
C ARG A 146 23.49 9.15 4.86
N ASP A 147 24.05 8.08 4.31
CA ASP A 147 23.33 6.97 3.70
C ASP A 147 22.35 6.33 4.70
N ILE A 148 21.14 6.87 4.77
CA ILE A 148 20.01 6.17 5.38
C ILE A 148 19.71 5.02 4.43
N ALA A 149 20.10 3.80 4.83
CA ALA A 149 19.85 2.60 4.03
C ALA A 149 18.38 2.55 3.56
N PRO A 150 18.13 2.29 2.26
CA PRO A 150 16.80 2.38 1.67
C PRO A 150 15.83 1.39 2.32
N HIS A 151 14.55 1.76 2.33
CA HIS A 151 13.46 0.87 2.73
C HIS A 151 13.52 -0.42 1.91
N ASN A 152 13.53 -1.57 2.59
CA ASN A 152 13.49 -2.87 1.92
C ASN A 152 12.04 -3.28 1.61
N ALA A 153 11.86 -4.29 0.74
CA ALA A 153 10.53 -4.83 0.39
C ALA A 153 9.67 -5.16 1.63
N GLN A 154 10.29 -5.70 2.69
CA GLN A 154 9.60 -6.09 3.92
C GLN A 154 8.98 -4.89 4.66
N SER A 155 9.70 -3.78 4.71
CA SER A 155 9.21 -2.55 5.34
C SER A 155 8.01 -1.97 4.57
N ILE A 156 8.09 -1.94 3.24
CA ILE A 156 7.01 -1.47 2.38
C ILE A 156 5.77 -2.36 2.53
N LEU A 157 5.94 -3.68 2.47
CA LEU A 157 4.82 -4.62 2.69
C LEU A 157 4.19 -4.44 4.07
N SER A 158 5.00 -4.28 5.13
CA SER A 158 4.47 -4.10 6.49
C SER A 158 3.70 -2.78 6.66
N ILE A 159 4.10 -1.73 5.95
CA ILE A 159 3.40 -0.44 5.93
C ILE A 159 2.08 -0.57 5.17
N CYS A 160 2.10 -1.20 3.99
CA CYS A 160 0.96 -1.22 3.08
C CYS A 160 -0.06 -2.31 3.40
N LEU A 161 0.34 -3.47 3.92
CA LEU A 161 -0.52 -4.63 4.09
C LEU A 161 -1.79 -4.33 4.92
N PRO A 162 -1.71 -3.64 6.08
CA PRO A 162 -2.91 -3.24 6.82
C PRO A 162 -3.89 -2.39 5.99
N GLY A 163 -3.38 -1.47 5.15
CA GLY A 163 -4.21 -0.68 4.25
C GLY A 163 -4.82 -1.53 3.14
N VAL A 164 -4.03 -2.42 2.52
CA VAL A 164 -4.52 -3.35 1.50
C VAL A 164 -5.64 -4.24 2.05
N MET A 165 -5.58 -4.66 3.32
CA MET A 165 -6.68 -5.41 3.94
C MET A 165 -8.00 -4.62 3.95
N TRP A 166 -7.95 -3.32 4.25
CA TRP A 166 -9.14 -2.45 4.18
C TRP A 166 -9.65 -2.26 2.77
N LEU A 167 -8.76 -2.08 1.79
CA LEU A 167 -9.14 -1.99 0.38
C LEU A 167 -9.83 -3.28 -0.09
N VAL A 168 -9.26 -4.44 0.21
CA VAL A 168 -9.86 -5.73 -0.13
C VAL A 168 -11.23 -5.87 0.52
N ALA A 169 -11.37 -5.51 1.80
CA ALA A 169 -12.66 -5.51 2.48
C ALA A 169 -13.67 -4.55 1.82
N ALA A 170 -13.23 -3.36 1.40
CA ALA A 170 -14.07 -2.38 0.70
C ALA A 170 -14.61 -2.93 -0.62
N VAL A 171 -13.73 -3.53 -1.42
CA VAL A 171 -14.06 -4.08 -2.73
C VAL A 171 -14.97 -5.32 -2.61
N THR A 172 -14.77 -6.18 -1.61
CA THR A 172 -15.59 -7.38 -1.42
C THR A 172 -16.96 -7.09 -0.78
N THR A 173 -17.04 -6.09 0.10
CA THR A 173 -18.29 -5.69 0.76
C THR A 173 -19.04 -4.58 0.02
N HIS A 174 -18.45 -4.02 -1.04
CA HIS A 174 -18.97 -2.86 -1.76
C HIS A 174 -19.27 -1.67 -0.83
N ASN A 175 -18.37 -1.44 0.14
CA ASN A 175 -18.57 -0.43 1.18
C ASN A 175 -17.49 0.65 1.14
N ASP A 176 -17.82 1.78 0.51
CA ASP A 176 -16.93 2.93 0.39
C ASP A 176 -16.61 3.60 1.73
N ALA A 177 -17.38 3.34 2.79
CA ALA A 177 -17.06 3.82 4.14
C ALA A 177 -15.69 3.30 4.63
N LEU A 178 -15.22 2.18 4.09
CA LEU A 178 -13.94 1.57 4.43
C LEU A 178 -12.74 2.37 3.88
N LEU A 179 -12.97 3.41 3.07
CA LEU A 179 -11.93 4.40 2.75
C LEU A 179 -11.44 5.13 4.01
N PHE A 180 -12.30 5.37 5.00
CA PHE A 180 -11.90 6.03 6.25
C PHE A 180 -10.82 5.25 7.03
N PRO A 181 -11.05 3.99 7.45
CA PRO A 181 -10.02 3.22 8.15
C PRO A 181 -8.78 2.93 7.27
N TYR A 182 -8.94 2.90 5.94
CA TYR A 182 -7.83 2.84 5.01
C TYR A 182 -6.91 4.07 5.12
N VAL A 183 -7.45 5.28 5.00
CA VAL A 183 -6.68 6.53 5.14
C VAL A 183 -6.09 6.66 6.54
N LEU A 184 -6.87 6.30 7.56
CA LEU A 184 -6.43 6.31 8.96
C LEU A 184 -5.21 5.40 9.19
N THR A 185 -5.19 4.22 8.57
CA THR A 185 -4.04 3.31 8.61
C THR A 185 -2.79 4.02 8.10
N PHE A 186 -2.84 4.59 6.91
CA PHE A 186 -1.69 5.30 6.34
C PHE A 186 -1.31 6.57 7.12
N ALA A 187 -2.27 7.28 7.69
CA ALA A 187 -2.01 8.45 8.55
C ALA A 187 -1.20 8.07 9.80
N ILE A 188 -1.54 6.95 10.44
CA ILE A 188 -0.80 6.40 11.58
C ILE A 188 0.60 5.95 11.16
N GLN A 189 0.70 5.25 10.02
CA GLN A 189 1.99 4.83 9.47
C GLN A 189 2.91 6.03 9.23
N LEU A 190 2.39 7.10 8.60
CA LEU A 190 3.12 8.33 8.36
C LEU A 190 3.55 9.01 9.67
N ALA A 191 2.64 9.14 10.63
CA ALA A 191 2.95 9.75 11.92
C ALA A 191 4.04 8.97 12.68
N ILE A 192 4.02 7.64 12.65
CA ILE A 192 5.07 6.83 13.29
C ILE A 192 6.42 7.00 12.57
N LEU A 193 6.43 7.02 11.23
CA LEU A 193 7.63 7.26 10.44
C LEU A 193 8.24 8.62 10.77
N GLU A 194 7.44 9.68 10.76
CA GLU A 194 7.88 11.03 11.09
C GLU A 194 8.37 11.14 12.54
N LEU A 195 7.69 10.51 13.50
CA LEU A 195 8.14 10.51 14.90
C LEU A 195 9.54 9.91 15.03
N THR A 196 9.76 8.73 14.43
CA THR A 196 11.07 8.07 14.51
C THR A 196 12.16 8.87 13.81
N ARG A 197 11.82 9.57 12.72
CA ARG A 197 12.71 10.47 12.00
C ARG A 197 13.06 11.70 12.83
N GLU A 198 12.06 12.38 13.39
CA GLU A 198 12.25 13.59 14.19
C GLU A 198 13.04 13.33 15.47
N ILE A 199 12.79 12.21 16.17
CA ILE A 199 13.56 11.82 17.36
C ILE A 199 15.04 11.66 16.99
N TYR A 200 15.33 11.06 15.84
CA TYR A 200 16.69 10.86 15.35
C TYR A 200 17.38 12.19 14.99
N HIS A 201 16.69 13.13 14.33
CA HIS A 201 17.26 14.42 13.96
C HIS A 201 17.36 15.43 15.11
N PHE A 202 16.41 15.38 16.04
CA PHE A 202 16.29 16.33 17.15
C PHE A 202 16.25 15.60 18.51
N PRO A 203 17.32 14.89 18.90
CA PRO A 203 17.31 14.06 20.12
C PRO A 203 17.14 14.86 21.41
N LYS A 204 17.46 16.17 21.40
CA LYS A 204 17.32 17.09 22.54
C LYS A 204 15.94 17.76 22.61
N ALA A 205 15.10 17.61 21.60
CA ALA A 205 13.78 18.24 21.58
C ALA A 205 12.82 17.55 22.56
N PRO A 206 11.85 18.29 23.14
CA PRO A 206 10.86 17.69 24.03
C PRO A 206 9.99 16.68 23.26
N ARG A 207 9.87 15.45 23.78
CA ARG A 207 9.16 14.34 23.12
C ARG A 207 7.70 14.66 22.80
N VAL A 208 7.04 15.44 23.65
CA VAL A 208 5.65 15.88 23.45
C VAL A 208 5.51 16.73 22.18
N ARG A 209 6.51 17.59 21.88
CA ARG A 209 6.50 18.40 20.67
C ARG A 209 6.66 17.54 19.41
N LEU A 210 7.60 16.60 19.43
CA LEU A 210 7.83 15.69 18.30
C LEU A 210 6.61 14.80 18.06
N PHE A 211 6.00 14.30 19.14
CA PHE A 211 4.75 13.56 19.09
C PHE A 211 3.62 14.38 18.44
N ALA A 212 3.39 15.60 18.93
CA ALA A 212 2.33 16.46 18.40
C ALA A 212 2.56 16.83 16.92
N ALA A 213 3.81 17.16 16.54
CA ALA A 213 4.18 17.44 15.16
C ALA A 213 3.93 16.23 14.25
N SER A 214 4.36 15.04 14.68
CA SER A 214 4.19 13.79 13.93
C SER A 214 2.73 13.41 13.73
N VAL A 215 1.90 13.55 14.76
CA VAL A 215 0.45 13.35 14.68
C VAL A 215 -0.18 14.35 13.69
N GLY A 216 0.24 15.61 13.76
CA GLY A 216 -0.20 16.66 12.83
C GLY A 216 0.13 16.31 11.38
N VAL A 217 1.36 15.87 11.09
CA VAL A 217 1.78 15.45 9.74
C VAL A 217 0.96 14.24 9.25
N GLY A 218 0.73 13.24 10.11
CA GLY A 218 -0.14 12.11 9.77
C GLY A 218 -1.56 12.54 9.42
N TRP A 219 -2.13 13.47 10.21
CA TRP A 219 -3.48 14.00 10.00
C TRP A 219 -3.65 14.74 8.66
N LEU A 220 -2.57 15.31 8.09
CA LEU A 220 -2.64 15.97 6.77
C LEU A 220 -3.12 15.04 5.64
N LEU A 221 -3.01 13.71 5.78
CA LEU A 221 -3.59 12.76 4.82
C LEU A 221 -5.12 12.79 4.76
N PHE A 222 -5.78 13.39 5.75
CA PHE A 222 -7.22 13.60 5.73
C PHE A 222 -7.65 14.85 4.94
N LEU A 223 -6.73 15.74 4.53
CA LEU A 223 -7.10 16.88 3.70
C LEU A 223 -7.67 16.46 2.33
N PRO A 224 -7.02 15.57 1.54
CA PRO A 224 -7.61 15.06 0.31
C PRO A 224 -8.86 14.20 0.59
N TYR A 225 -8.89 13.47 1.71
CA TYR A 225 -10.06 12.67 2.10
C TYR A 225 -11.32 13.54 2.23
N VAL A 226 -11.24 14.67 2.94
CA VAL A 226 -12.36 15.60 3.13
C VAL A 226 -12.88 16.15 1.81
N VAL A 227 -11.97 16.42 0.86
CA VAL A 227 -12.33 16.85 -0.50
C VAL A 227 -13.06 15.73 -1.26
N ILE A 228 -12.56 14.50 -1.19
CA ILE A 228 -13.16 13.32 -1.86
C ILE A 228 -14.57 13.03 -1.32
N VAL A 229 -14.79 13.15 -0.01
CA VAL A 229 -16.11 12.97 0.62
C VAL A 229 -16.98 14.24 0.61
N HIS A 230 -16.56 15.27 -0.14
CA HIS A 230 -17.26 16.54 -0.33
C HIS A 230 -17.61 17.27 0.97
N ALA A 231 -16.81 17.09 2.03
CA ALA A 231 -17.01 17.68 3.35
C ALA A 231 -18.41 17.46 3.96
N VAL A 232 -19.11 16.40 3.55
CA VAL A 232 -20.47 16.11 4.03
C VAL A 232 -20.43 15.46 5.41
N GLN A 233 -21.39 15.78 6.27
CA GLN A 233 -21.54 15.08 7.55
C GLN A 233 -22.04 13.64 7.33
N PRO A 234 -21.59 12.65 8.12
CA PRO A 234 -20.73 12.76 9.30
C PRO A 234 -19.21 12.67 9.00
N TRP A 235 -18.80 12.55 7.74
CA TRP A 235 -17.42 12.30 7.33
C TRP A 235 -16.45 13.41 7.74
N LEU A 236 -16.90 14.66 7.77
CA LEU A 236 -16.10 15.78 8.28
C LEU A 236 -15.80 15.60 9.77
N SER A 237 -16.80 15.24 10.58
CA SER A 237 -16.60 14.99 12.01
C SER A 237 -15.65 13.80 12.26
N ALA A 238 -15.76 12.75 11.46
CA ALA A 238 -14.86 11.61 11.51
C ALA A 238 -13.42 12.00 11.16
N ALA A 239 -13.21 12.83 10.13
CA ALA A 239 -11.88 13.32 9.76
C ALA A 239 -11.23 14.19 10.84
N LEU A 240 -12.02 15.02 11.54
CA LEU A 240 -11.52 15.80 12.69
C LEU A 240 -11.14 14.89 13.85
N LEU A 241 -12.00 13.91 14.18
CA LEU A 241 -11.75 12.98 15.28
C LEU A 241 -10.66 11.95 14.98
N ALA A 242 -10.29 11.77 13.71
CA ALA A 242 -9.17 10.95 13.30
C ALA A 242 -7.85 11.38 13.98
N ILE A 243 -7.67 12.66 14.31
CA ILE A 243 -6.46 13.13 15.02
C ILE A 243 -6.27 12.43 16.37
N VAL A 244 -7.37 12.14 17.07
CA VAL A 244 -7.36 11.46 18.37
C VAL A 244 -6.91 10.01 18.18
N ILE A 245 -7.46 9.32 17.18
CA ILE A 245 -7.09 7.93 16.88
C ILE A 245 -5.64 7.83 16.40
N ILE A 246 -5.17 8.80 15.61
CA ILE A 246 -3.76 8.89 15.20
C ILE A 246 -2.87 9.05 16.43
N ALA A 247 -3.20 9.98 17.34
CA ALA A 247 -2.46 10.19 18.58
C ALA A 247 -2.40 8.91 19.44
N LEU A 248 -3.54 8.22 19.61
CA LEU A 248 -3.61 6.97 20.35
C LEU A 248 -2.75 5.87 19.68
N GLY A 249 -2.80 5.74 18.36
CA GLY A 249 -1.99 4.77 17.61
C GLY A 249 -0.48 5.05 17.75
N VAL A 250 -0.06 6.30 17.57
CA VAL A 250 1.34 6.69 17.75
C VAL A 250 1.79 6.48 19.21
N GLY A 251 0.95 6.82 20.18
CA GLY A 251 1.23 6.62 21.60
C GLY A 251 1.38 5.14 21.95
N LEU A 252 0.49 4.28 21.44
CA LEU A 252 0.59 2.83 21.60
C LEU A 252 1.89 2.29 21.00
N PHE A 253 2.28 2.77 19.81
CA PHE A 253 3.56 2.40 19.23
C PHE A 253 4.74 2.78 20.12
N MET A 254 4.75 4.00 20.69
CA MET A 254 5.80 4.42 21.63
C MET A 254 5.88 3.54 22.88
N LEU A 255 4.74 3.09 23.40
CA LEU A 255 4.69 2.18 24.55
C LEU A 255 5.23 0.78 24.21
N MET A 256 4.90 0.27 23.02
CA MET A 256 5.37 -1.05 22.56
C MET A 256 6.84 -1.03 22.14
N GLN A 257 7.31 0.09 21.62
CA GLN A 257 8.65 0.25 21.08
C GLN A 257 9.59 0.88 22.11
N ARG A 258 10.17 0.03 22.96
CA ARG A 258 11.07 0.44 24.06
C ARG A 258 12.31 1.24 23.60
N ALA A 259 12.81 0.97 22.39
CA ALA A 259 13.95 1.68 21.81
C ALA A 259 13.48 2.56 20.64
N LEU A 260 13.43 3.88 20.88
CA LEU A 260 13.12 4.90 19.87
C LEU A 260 14.37 5.61 19.35
N ASP A 261 15.51 5.52 20.05
CA ASP A 261 16.79 6.10 19.64
C ASP A 261 17.97 5.20 20.05
N PRO A 262 18.63 4.49 19.11
CA PRO A 262 18.24 4.31 17.71
C PRO A 262 17.03 3.37 17.59
N CYS A 263 16.05 3.74 16.77
CA CYS A 263 14.92 2.84 16.47
C CYS A 263 15.41 1.66 15.60
N PRO A 264 15.17 0.40 16.00
CA PRO A 264 15.56 -0.77 15.21
C PRO A 264 14.80 -0.80 13.87
N ARG A 265 15.47 -1.27 12.82
CA ARG A 265 14.93 -1.39 11.46
C ARG A 265 14.62 -2.84 11.08
N ASP A 266 14.44 -3.70 12.08
CA ASP A 266 14.18 -5.11 11.88
C ASP A 266 12.70 -5.39 11.54
N LEU A 267 12.45 -6.59 11.01
CA LEU A 267 11.09 -7.02 10.66
C LEU A 267 10.11 -6.90 11.84
N ARG A 268 10.57 -7.17 13.08
CA ARG A 268 9.69 -7.09 14.26
C ARG A 268 9.18 -5.68 14.50
N ARG A 269 10.03 -4.65 14.34
CA ARG A 269 9.61 -3.25 14.44
C ARG A 269 8.55 -2.91 13.39
N TRP A 270 8.76 -3.33 12.14
CA TRP A 270 7.81 -3.09 11.05
C TRP A 270 6.47 -3.81 11.25
N LEU A 271 6.51 -5.05 11.73
CA LEU A 271 5.29 -5.81 12.06
C LEU A 271 4.52 -5.18 13.22
N ARG A 272 5.21 -4.68 14.25
CA ARG A 272 4.55 -3.93 15.34
C ARG A 272 3.89 -2.66 14.82
N GLN A 273 4.58 -1.90 13.97
CA GLN A 273 4.03 -0.69 13.37
C GLN A 273 2.76 -1.00 12.56
N GLY A 274 2.81 -2.03 11.70
CA GLY A 274 1.66 -2.48 10.93
C GLY A 274 0.50 -2.97 11.81
N ALA A 275 0.80 -3.74 12.87
CA ALA A 275 -0.22 -4.23 13.81
C ALA A 275 -0.90 -3.09 14.58
N VAL A 276 -0.14 -2.09 15.04
CA VAL A 276 -0.68 -0.90 15.71
C VAL A 276 -1.57 -0.10 14.76
N ALA A 277 -1.12 0.14 13.52
CA ALA A 277 -1.92 0.86 12.53
C ALA A 277 -3.23 0.11 12.20
N LEU A 278 -3.18 -1.23 12.10
CA LEU A 278 -4.37 -2.04 11.89
C LEU A 278 -5.32 -1.98 13.10
N ALA A 279 -4.82 -2.18 14.31
CA ALA A 279 -5.65 -2.16 15.53
C ALA A 279 -6.33 -0.79 15.73
N ALA A 280 -5.57 0.31 15.56
CA ALA A 280 -6.10 1.65 15.70
C ALA A 280 -7.09 2.01 14.57
N SER A 281 -6.88 1.54 13.34
CA SER A 281 -7.86 1.75 12.26
C SER A 281 -9.15 0.95 12.46
N VAL A 282 -9.09 -0.26 13.04
CA VAL A 282 -10.29 -1.00 13.47
C VAL A 282 -11.05 -0.23 14.54
N ALA A 283 -10.37 0.33 15.53
CA ALA A 283 -11.00 1.18 16.54
C ALA A 283 -11.64 2.45 15.92
N GLY A 284 -10.95 3.07 14.96
CA GLY A 284 -11.48 4.21 14.20
C GLY A 284 -12.72 3.87 13.38
N LEU A 285 -12.78 2.68 12.79
CA LEU A 285 -13.98 2.18 12.12
C LEU A 285 -15.15 2.06 13.12
N GLY A 286 -14.91 1.47 14.29
CA GLY A 286 -15.93 1.38 15.35
C GLY A 286 -16.49 2.75 15.76
N MET A 287 -15.61 3.76 15.91
CA MET A 287 -16.02 5.14 16.16
C MET A 287 -16.90 5.70 15.03
N LEU A 288 -16.52 5.48 13.77
CA LEU A 288 -17.28 5.93 12.61
C LEU A 288 -18.69 5.30 12.58
N TRP A 289 -18.80 4.00 12.89
CA TRP A 289 -20.10 3.33 12.95
C TRP A 289 -21.02 3.91 14.02
N LEU A 290 -20.49 4.28 15.19
CA LEU A 290 -21.27 4.94 16.24
C LEU A 290 -21.80 6.31 15.79
N MET A 291 -21.02 7.05 15.00
CA MET A 291 -21.45 8.33 14.42
C MET A 291 -22.53 8.15 13.36
N LEU A 292 -22.36 7.16 12.48
CA LEU A 292 -23.35 6.85 11.44
C LEU A 292 -24.65 6.33 12.04
N GLY A 293 -24.58 5.54 13.13
CA GLY A 293 -25.75 5.04 13.86
C GLY A 293 -26.53 6.14 14.58
N SER A 294 -25.82 7.12 15.17
CA SER A 294 -26.45 8.28 15.82
C SER A 294 -27.05 9.29 14.83
N ALA A 295 -26.55 9.36 13.60
CA ALA A 295 -27.12 10.22 12.56
C ALA A 295 -28.42 9.68 11.92
N ARG A 296 -28.80 8.43 12.21
CA ARG A 296 -30.03 7.78 11.72
C ARG A 296 -31.15 7.72 12.75
N ALA A 297 -30.91 8.19 13.97
CA ALA A 297 -31.89 8.29 15.06
C ALA A 297 -32.40 9.74 15.18
#